data_AF-A0A662RS03-F1
#
_entry.id   AF-A0A662RS03-F1
#
_cell.length_a   1.000
_cell.length_b   1.000
_cell.length_c   1.000
_cell.angle_alpha   90.00
_cell.angle_beta   90.00
_cell.angle_gamma   90.00
#
_symmetry.space_group_name_H-M   'P 1'
#
loop_
_entity.id
_entity.type
_entity.pdbx_description
1 polymer ?
#
loop_
_entity_poly.entity_id
_entity_poly.type
_entity_poly.pdbx_seq_one_letter_code
_entity_poly.pdbx_strand_id
1 'polypeptide(L)'
;MATDIELSTGQHTVKWSKTGYDDLIATINVTDTGVSCVSVQNGACYSSTPPGVLIPSSFTVVGYLKASGAVTDFDSWVASKGGKDSIEYADVLEIGDAYLGFVDIGFTPNYTNVLTAGDYYLGLG
;
A
#
# COMPACT_ATOMS: atom_id res chain seq x y z
N MET A 1 -0.43 12.03 -13.15
CA MET A 1 0.38 13.17 -13.62
C MET A 1 1.55 13.30 -12.67
N ALA A 2 2.77 13.39 -13.18
CA ALA A 2 3.91 13.77 -12.36
C ALA A 2 3.77 15.26 -12.03
N THR A 3 3.95 15.62 -10.76
CA THR A 3 3.99 17.02 -10.33
C THR A 3 5.43 17.35 -10.04
N ASP A 4 5.98 18.28 -10.82
CA ASP A 4 7.33 18.79 -10.57
C ASP A 4 7.26 19.87 -9.49
N ILE A 5 8.14 19.78 -8.50
CA ILE A 5 8.23 20.72 -7.38
C ILE A 5 9.70 21.10 -7.21
N GLU A 6 9.98 22.40 -7.22
CA GLU A 6 11.32 22.92 -6.93
C GLU A 6 11.53 23.01 -5.41
N LEU A 7 12.61 22.40 -4.93
CA LEU A 7 13.00 22.39 -3.52
C LEU A 7 14.47 22.81 -3.41
N SER A 8 14.80 23.57 -2.36
CA SER A 8 16.20 23.86 -2.02
C SER A 8 16.90 22.60 -1.49
N THR A 9 18.23 22.57 -1.49
CA THR A 9 18.98 21.52 -0.78
C THR A 9 18.63 21.52 0.71
N GLY A 10 18.56 20.34 1.32
CA GLY A 10 18.23 20.14 2.73
C GLY A 10 17.15 19.09 2.97
N GLN A 11 16.71 18.97 4.22
CA GLN A 11 15.63 18.06 4.60
C GLN A 11 14.25 18.70 4.40
N HIS A 12 13.33 17.93 3.86
CA HIS A 12 11.95 18.33 3.59
C HIS A 12 10.97 17.25 4.02
N THR A 13 9.79 17.67 4.47
CA THR A 13 8.66 16.78 4.72
C THR A 13 7.74 16.79 3.51
N VAL A 14 7.48 15.62 2.96
CA VAL A 14 6.56 15.43 1.84
C VAL A 14 5.32 14.69 2.33
N LYS A 15 4.16 15.15 1.88
CA LYS A 15 2.86 14.53 2.15
C LYS A 15 2.20 14.17 0.83
N TRP A 16 1.85 12.90 0.66
CA TRP A 16 0.97 12.45 -0.41
C TRP A 16 -0.43 12.22 0.15
N SER A 17 -1.42 12.79 -0.53
CA SER A 17 -2.84 12.64 -0.20
C SER A 17 -3.60 12.20 -1.44
N LYS A 18 -4.41 11.15 -1.31
CA LYS A 18 -5.29 10.66 -2.37
C LYS A 18 -6.54 10.07 -1.74
N THR A 19 -7.72 10.45 -2.22
CA THR A 19 -9.00 9.90 -1.74
C THR A 19 -8.98 8.36 -1.80
N GLY A 20 -9.43 7.71 -0.73
CA GLY A 20 -9.40 6.25 -0.59
C GLY A 20 -8.08 5.69 -0.04
N TYR A 21 -7.10 6.54 0.27
CA TYR A 21 -5.80 6.16 0.83
C TYR A 21 -5.48 6.99 2.08
N ASP A 22 -4.76 6.37 3.01
CA ASP A 22 -4.19 7.08 4.16
C ASP A 22 -3.13 8.08 3.66
N ASP A 23 -3.02 9.20 4.35
CA ASP A 23 -1.96 10.17 4.07
C ASP A 23 -0.59 9.52 4.32
N LEU A 24 0.29 9.57 3.32
CA LEU A 24 1.67 9.14 3.44
C LEU A 24 2.54 10.35 3.74
N ILE A 25 3.26 10.32 4.86
CA ILE A 25 4.16 11.39 5.30
C ILE A 25 5.58 10.82 5.37
N ALA A 26 6.53 11.48 4.73
CA ALA A 26 7.93 11.09 4.74
C ALA A 26 8.86 12.30 4.84
N THR A 27 10.04 12.08 5.40
CA THR A 27 11.16 13.03 5.35
C THR A 27 12.13 12.58 4.27
N ILE A 28 12.47 13.50 3.37
CA ILE A 28 13.50 13.32 2.35
C ILE A 28 14.64 14.30 2.59
N ASN A 29 15.82 14.00 2.05
CA ASN A 29 16.94 14.92 1.98
C ASN A 29 17.31 15.17 0.51
N VAL A 30 17.31 16.44 0.11
CA VAL A 30 17.63 16.89 -1.25
C VAL A 30 19.06 17.42 -1.25
N THR A 31 19.87 16.95 -2.19
CA THR A 31 21.24 17.42 -2.47
C THR A 31 21.36 17.85 -3.93
N ASP A 32 22.52 18.41 -4.29
CA ASP A 32 22.82 18.77 -5.68
C ASP A 32 22.85 17.57 -6.63
N THR A 33 22.99 16.36 -6.09
CA THR A 33 23.15 15.12 -6.85
C THR A 33 21.92 14.21 -6.83
N GLY A 34 20.95 14.50 -5.95
CA GLY A 34 19.70 13.74 -5.90
C GLY A 34 18.95 13.86 -4.60
N VAL A 35 18.02 12.93 -4.41
CA VAL A 35 17.14 12.83 -3.24
C VAL A 35 17.39 11.52 -2.53
N SER A 36 17.41 11.53 -1.21
CA SER A 36 17.42 10.33 -0.38
C SER A 36 16.23 10.31 0.57
N CYS A 37 15.72 9.12 0.86
CA CYS A 37 14.67 8.93 1.85
C CYS A 37 15.31 8.85 3.24
N VAL A 38 14.82 9.66 4.18
CA VAL A 38 15.31 9.72 5.56
C VAL A 38 14.39 8.92 6.48
N SER A 39 13.07 9.12 6.38
CA SER A 39 12.08 8.38 7.17
C SER A 39 10.72 8.37 6.50
N VAL A 40 9.90 7.38 6.84
CA VAL A 40 8.50 7.27 6.42
C VAL A 40 7.65 6.97 7.66
N GLN A 41 6.58 7.73 7.88
CA GLN A 41 5.68 7.48 9.01
C GLN A 41 4.90 6.17 8.77
N ASN A 42 4.92 5.27 9.76
CA ASN A 42 4.26 3.95 9.73
C ASN A 42 4.68 3.05 8.56
N GLY A 43 5.80 3.35 7.90
CA GLY A 43 6.23 2.71 6.65
C GLY A 43 7.73 2.57 6.53
N ALA A 44 8.21 2.31 5.30
CA ALA A 44 9.63 2.09 5.04
C ALA A 44 10.17 2.93 3.87
N CYS A 45 11.40 3.42 4.03
CA CYS A 45 12.19 3.96 2.92
C CYS A 45 12.64 2.82 2.00
N TYR A 46 12.74 3.14 0.70
CA TYR A 46 13.13 2.22 -0.36
C TYR A 46 12.24 0.97 -0.46
N SER A 47 10.96 1.14 -0.15
CA SER A 47 9.96 0.07 -0.18
C SER A 47 8.82 0.44 -1.12
N SER A 48 8.41 -0.53 -1.94
CA SER A 48 7.15 -0.47 -2.69
C SER A 48 5.97 -1.07 -1.92
N THR A 49 6.21 -1.70 -0.77
CA THR A 49 5.14 -2.20 0.11
C THR A 49 4.54 -1.00 0.84
N PRO A 50 3.24 -0.71 0.66
CA PRO A 50 2.59 0.41 1.34
C PRO A 50 2.48 0.19 2.86
N PRO A 51 2.56 1.27 3.66
CA PRO A 51 3.02 2.59 3.26
C PRO A 51 4.55 2.58 3.03
N GLY A 52 4.99 3.12 1.88
CA GLY A 52 6.39 3.07 1.47
C GLY A 52 6.79 4.23 0.57
N VAL A 53 8.09 4.55 0.54
CA VAL A 53 8.65 5.54 -0.39
C VAL A 53 9.79 4.91 -1.17
N LEU A 54 9.78 5.04 -2.49
CA LEU A 54 10.85 4.60 -3.38
C LEU A 54 11.45 5.77 -4.15
N ILE A 55 12.75 5.72 -4.40
CA ILE A 55 13.48 6.71 -5.19
C ILE A 55 14.10 5.98 -6.39
N PRO A 56 13.34 5.78 -7.49
CA PRO A 56 13.81 5.00 -8.65
C PRO A 56 14.88 5.72 -9.49
N SER A 57 15.01 7.04 -9.37
CA SER A 57 16.03 7.87 -10.03
C SER A 57 16.41 9.05 -9.14
N SER A 58 17.49 9.76 -9.47
CA SER A 58 18.09 10.79 -8.61
C SER A 58 17.11 11.85 -8.10
N PHE A 59 16.06 12.21 -8.83
CA PHE A 59 15.13 13.28 -8.43
C PHE A 59 13.65 12.86 -8.43
N THR A 60 13.34 11.59 -8.65
CA THR A 60 11.96 11.10 -8.61
C THR A 60 11.69 10.41 -7.29
N VAL A 61 10.68 10.89 -6.57
CA VAL A 61 10.21 10.28 -5.31
C VAL A 61 8.81 9.72 -5.52
N VAL A 62 8.64 8.43 -5.28
CA VAL A 62 7.37 7.72 -5.46
C VAL A 62 6.85 7.29 -4.10
N GLY A 63 5.67 7.79 -3.74
CA GLY A 63 4.94 7.34 -2.55
C GLY A 63 3.99 6.18 -2.87
N TYR A 64 4.10 5.10 -2.11
CA TYR A 64 3.21 3.94 -2.10
C TYR A 64 2.26 4.08 -0.92
N LEU A 65 1.05 4.59 -1.16
CA LEU A 65 0.08 4.90 -0.11
C LEU A 65 -0.67 3.63 0.31
N LYS A 66 -0.92 3.51 1.60
CA LYS A 66 -1.80 2.48 2.17
C LYS A 66 -3.26 2.84 1.90
N ALA A 67 -4.10 1.88 1.53
CA ALA A 67 -5.54 2.13 1.41
C ALA A 67 -6.15 2.55 2.76
N SER A 68 -6.97 3.61 2.77
CA SER A 68 -7.60 4.15 3.99
C SER A 68 -8.75 3.26 4.44
N GLY A 69 -8.92 3.18 5.76
CA GLY A 69 -9.87 2.34 6.49
C GLY A 69 -11.21 2.04 5.81
N ALA A 70 -11.34 0.75 5.48
CA ALA A 70 -12.53 -0.08 5.72
C ALA A 70 -12.08 -1.52 6.00
N VAL A 71 -10.93 -1.91 5.44
CA VAL A 71 -10.32 -3.23 5.56
C VAL A 71 -9.05 -3.16 6.42
N THR A 72 -9.10 -3.71 7.63
CA THR A 72 -7.96 -3.81 8.56
C THR A 72 -7.60 -5.25 8.91
N ASP A 73 -8.45 -6.18 8.52
CA ASP A 73 -8.37 -7.60 8.78
C ASP A 73 -9.16 -8.36 7.71
N PHE A 74 -9.11 -9.69 7.77
CA PHE A 74 -9.80 -10.53 6.82
C PHE A 74 -11.33 -10.36 6.85
N ASP A 75 -11.93 -10.21 8.02
CA ASP A 75 -13.39 -10.11 8.14
C ASP A 75 -13.91 -8.81 7.52
N SER A 76 -13.22 -7.71 7.75
CA SER A 76 -13.51 -6.43 7.12
C SER A 76 -13.24 -6.44 5.61
N TRP A 77 -12.25 -7.20 5.15
CA TRP A 77 -12.03 -7.45 3.72
C TRP A 77 -13.22 -8.20 3.11
N VAL A 78 -13.65 -9.32 3.70
CA VAL A 78 -14.81 -10.09 3.25
C VAL A 78 -16.08 -9.23 3.25
N ALA A 79 -16.29 -8.42 4.29
CA ALA A 79 -17.41 -7.49 4.35
C ALA A 79 -17.37 -6.47 3.21
N SER A 80 -16.18 -5.97 2.84
CA SER A 80 -16.01 -5.05 1.71
C SER A 80 -16.37 -5.67 0.35
N LYS A 81 -16.31 -7.01 0.23
CA LYS A 81 -16.74 -7.77 -0.95
C LYS A 81 -18.23 -8.07 -0.98
N GLY A 82 -18.99 -7.66 0.03
CA GLY A 82 -20.42 -7.98 0.17
C GLY A 82 -20.69 -9.25 0.98
N GLY A 83 -19.72 -9.73 1.77
CA GLY A 83 -19.84 -10.91 2.62
C GLY A 83 -19.36 -12.19 1.98
N LYS A 84 -19.33 -13.27 2.76
CA LYS A 84 -18.74 -14.56 2.36
C LYS A 84 -19.37 -15.17 1.08
N ASP A 85 -20.67 -14.98 0.90
CA ASP A 85 -21.42 -15.52 -0.24
C ASP A 85 -21.22 -14.71 -1.53
N SER A 86 -20.51 -13.58 -1.43
CA SER A 86 -20.22 -12.66 -2.54
C SER A 86 -18.76 -12.75 -3.01
N ILE A 87 -17.95 -13.66 -2.46
CA ILE A 87 -16.55 -13.84 -2.85
C ILE A 87 -16.45 -14.46 -4.25
N GLU A 88 -15.79 -13.75 -5.16
CA GLU A 88 -15.55 -14.21 -6.53
C GLU A 88 -14.13 -14.76 -6.72
N TYR A 89 -13.90 -15.45 -7.83
CA TYR A 89 -12.57 -15.96 -8.19
C TYR A 89 -11.50 -14.84 -8.22
N ALA A 90 -11.86 -13.64 -8.66
CA ALA A 90 -10.96 -12.49 -8.68
C ALA A 90 -10.52 -12.06 -7.27
N ASP A 91 -11.38 -12.18 -6.26
CA ASP A 91 -11.06 -11.84 -4.87
C ASP A 91 -10.10 -12.87 -4.25
N VAL A 92 -10.24 -14.15 -4.63
CA VAL A 92 -9.30 -15.20 -4.24
C VAL A 92 -7.91 -14.94 -4.82
N LEU A 93 -7.83 -14.46 -6.07
CA LEU A 93 -6.57 -14.04 -6.67
C LEU A 93 -6.01 -12.80 -5.97
N GLU A 94 -6.83 -11.78 -5.68
CA GLU A 94 -6.41 -10.56 -5.00
C GLU A 94 -5.78 -10.85 -3.63
N ILE A 95 -6.43 -11.68 -2.80
CA ILE A 95 -5.87 -12.03 -1.48
C ILE A 95 -4.63 -12.93 -1.59
N GLY A 96 -4.54 -13.76 -2.64
CA GLY A 96 -3.33 -14.52 -2.97
C GLY A 96 -2.16 -13.62 -3.35
N ASP A 97 -2.39 -12.62 -4.19
CA ASP A 97 -1.40 -11.61 -4.55
C ASP A 97 -0.99 -10.77 -3.34
N ALA A 98 -1.92 -10.43 -2.46
CA ALA A 98 -1.63 -9.73 -1.22
C ALA A 98 -0.82 -10.57 -0.22
N TYR A 99 -1.10 -11.88 -0.12
CA TYR A 99 -0.27 -12.81 0.65
C TYR A 99 1.18 -12.89 0.12
N LEU A 100 1.37 -12.79 -1.21
CA LEU A 100 2.68 -12.75 -1.85
C LEU A 100 3.32 -11.34 -1.83
N GLY A 101 2.61 -10.32 -1.34
CA GLY A 101 3.09 -8.94 -1.22
C GLY A 101 3.03 -8.12 -2.51
N PHE A 102 2.28 -8.59 -3.53
CA PHE A 102 2.10 -7.87 -4.81
C PHE A 102 1.01 -6.80 -4.75
N VAL A 103 0.02 -6.96 -3.87
CA VAL A 103 -1.12 -6.03 -3.70
C VAL A 103 -1.28 -5.67 -2.22
N ASP A 104 -1.60 -4.41 -1.93
CA ASP A 104 -2.03 -3.97 -0.59
C ASP A 104 -3.55 -3.91 -0.53
N ILE A 105 -4.14 -4.77 0.32
CA ILE A 105 -5.58 -4.80 0.59
C ILE A 105 -5.94 -4.24 1.96
N GLY A 106 -5.03 -3.50 2.61
CA GLY A 106 -5.24 -2.85 3.91
C GLY A 106 -4.74 -3.65 5.12
N PHE A 107 -4.48 -4.95 4.93
CA PHE A 107 -3.86 -5.85 5.92
C PHE A 107 -2.95 -6.87 5.22
N THR A 108 -2.09 -7.54 5.99
CA THR A 108 -1.23 -8.63 5.50
C THR A 108 -1.94 -9.97 5.70
N PRO A 109 -2.41 -10.65 4.64
CA PRO A 109 -3.06 -11.94 4.77
C PRO A 109 -2.06 -13.02 5.17
N ASN A 110 -2.56 -14.05 5.85
CA ASN A 110 -1.81 -15.29 6.07
C ASN A 110 -2.35 -16.42 5.18
N TYR A 111 -1.67 -17.57 5.22
CA TYR A 111 -2.07 -18.75 4.45
C TYR A 111 -3.52 -19.19 4.72
N THR A 112 -3.98 -19.12 5.98
CA THR A 112 -5.36 -19.45 6.35
C THR A 112 -6.36 -18.51 5.67
N ASN A 113 -6.08 -17.21 5.60
CA ASN A 113 -6.99 -16.26 4.93
C ASN A 113 -7.19 -16.61 3.45
N VAL A 114 -6.12 -17.02 2.76
CA VAL A 114 -6.20 -17.43 1.35
C VAL A 114 -7.04 -18.70 1.20
N LEU A 115 -6.83 -19.70 2.06
CA LEU A 115 -7.64 -20.93 2.04
C LEU A 115 -9.12 -20.63 2.35
N THR A 116 -9.41 -19.82 3.37
CA THR A 116 -10.79 -19.46 3.73
C THR A 116 -11.50 -18.71 2.60
N ALA A 117 -10.82 -17.79 1.91
CA ALA A 117 -11.41 -17.15 0.73
C ALA A 117 -11.71 -18.17 -0.39
N GLY A 118 -10.83 -19.16 -0.59
CA GLY A 118 -11.06 -20.27 -1.51
C GLY A 118 -12.28 -21.12 -1.12
N ASP A 119 -12.45 -21.42 0.16
CA ASP A 119 -13.62 -22.14 0.68
C ASP A 119 -14.91 -21.34 0.47
N TYR A 120 -14.89 -20.02 0.70
CA TYR A 120 -16.04 -19.13 0.42
C TYR A 120 -16.43 -19.14 -1.06
N TYR A 121 -15.45 -18.99 -1.97
CA TYR A 121 -15.69 -19.09 -3.41
C TYR A 121 -16.30 -20.44 -3.84
N LEU A 122 -15.86 -21.55 -3.22
CA LEU A 122 -16.39 -22.89 -3.49
C LEU A 122 -17.73 -23.18 -2.78
N GLY A 123 -18.23 -22.26 -1.94
CA GLY A 123 -19.45 -22.45 -1.14
C GLY A 123 -19.30 -23.48 0.00
N LEU A 124 -18.08 -23.65 0.51
CA LEU A 124 -17.72 -24.63 1.55
C LEU A 124 -17.65 -24.05 2.97
N GLY A 125 -17.78 -22.72 3.13
CA GLY A 125 -17.63 -22.00 4.41
C GLY A 125 -18.80 -21.10 4.81
#